data_AF-A0A564YEE3-F1
#
_entry.id   AF-A0A564YEE3-F1
#
_cell.length_a   1.000
_cell.length_b   1.000
_cell.length_c   1.000
_cell.angle_alpha   90.00
_cell.angle_beta   90.00
_cell.angle_gamma   90.00
#
_symmetry.space_group_name_H-M   'P 1'
#
loop_
_entity.id
_entity.type
_entity.pdbx_description
1 polymer ?
#
loop_
_entity_poly.entity_id
_entity_poly.type
_entity_poly.pdbx_seq_one_letter_code
_entity_poly.pdbx_strand_id
1 'polypeptide(L)'
;MEVSERQQLDSFLLLQPSTSKLKQKIWELLCIIENHRDNIDWPKYLNTLGLCASELVEIRKVLESERFSSANSMILTPRSLGTEPDPNLAKATEDRLHIFNHEAAPQYLRTKLDPQVSELF
;
A
#
# COMPACT_ATOMS: atom_id res chain seq x y z
N MET A 1 24.03 2.94 -6.22
CA MET A 1 23.18 2.65 -5.05
C MET A 1 24.11 2.34 -3.91
N GLU A 2 24.24 3.28 -2.98
CA GLU A 2 25.11 3.14 -1.81
C GLU A 2 24.60 1.99 -0.92
N VAL A 3 25.49 1.37 -0.14
CA VAL A 3 25.15 0.20 0.70
C VAL A 3 24.01 0.52 1.68
N SER A 4 23.96 1.75 2.17
CA SER A 4 22.89 2.26 3.03
C SER A 4 21.53 2.23 2.32
N GLU A 5 21.43 2.77 1.10
CA GLU A 5 20.18 2.79 0.31
C GLU A 5 19.64 1.37 0.05
N ARG A 6 20.55 0.39 -0.15
CA ARG A 6 20.15 -1.01 -0.35
C ARG A 6 19.51 -1.61 0.89
N GLN A 7 20.14 -1.44 2.04
CA GLN A 7 19.63 -1.94 3.32
C GLN A 7 18.28 -1.32 3.66
N GLN A 8 18.09 -0.06 3.32
CA GLN A 8 16.83 0.64 3.53
C GLN A 8 15.73 0.10 2.61
N LEU A 9 16.05 -0.11 1.33
CA LEU A 9 15.14 -0.76 0.39
C LEU A 9 14.73 -2.15 0.91
N ASP A 10 15.67 -2.93 1.42
CA ASP A 10 15.40 -4.24 2.02
C ASP A 10 14.45 -4.14 3.23
N SER A 11 14.55 -3.10 4.05
CA SER A 11 13.59 -2.82 5.12
C SER A 11 12.18 -2.54 4.58
N PHE A 12 12.04 -1.79 3.48
CA PHE A 12 10.74 -1.55 2.84
C PHE A 12 10.14 -2.85 2.26
N LEU A 13 10.96 -3.75 1.74
CA LEU A 13 10.50 -5.05 1.24
C LEU A 13 9.90 -5.94 2.34
N LEU A 14 10.19 -5.69 3.62
CA LEU A 14 9.55 -6.39 4.74
C LEU A 14 8.04 -6.12 4.84
N LEU A 15 7.55 -5.00 4.27
CA LEU A 15 6.12 -4.69 4.22
C LEU A 15 5.38 -5.47 3.12
N GLN A 16 6.10 -5.97 2.10
CA GLN A 16 5.51 -6.59 0.93
C GLN A 16 4.60 -7.79 1.26
N PRO A 17 4.96 -8.73 2.16
CA PRO A 17 4.12 -9.88 2.45
C PRO A 17 2.76 -9.50 3.06
N SER A 18 2.75 -8.66 4.10
CA SER A 18 1.52 -8.27 4.80
C SER A 18 0.63 -7.37 3.94
N THR A 19 1.23 -6.44 3.18
CA THR A 19 0.48 -5.60 2.23
C THR A 19 -0.15 -6.41 1.09
N SER A 20 0.56 -7.42 0.57
CA SER A 20 0.03 -8.32 -0.47
C SER A 20 -1.15 -9.16 0.06
N LYS A 21 -1.04 -9.69 1.28
CA LYS A 21 -2.14 -10.42 1.93
C LYS A 21 -3.34 -9.52 2.18
N LEU A 22 -3.13 -8.32 2.73
CA LEU A 22 -4.20 -7.35 2.95
C LEU A 22 -4.92 -7.03 1.65
N LYS A 23 -4.17 -6.76 0.57
CA LYS A 23 -4.73 -6.51 -0.76
C LYS A 23 -5.60 -7.68 -1.24
N GLN A 24 -5.11 -8.90 -1.12
CA GLN A 24 -5.87 -10.10 -1.49
C GLN A 24 -7.17 -10.21 -0.68
N LYS A 25 -7.13 -9.94 0.63
CA LYS A 25 -8.32 -10.01 1.49
C LYS A 25 -9.33 -8.91 1.19
N ILE A 26 -8.88 -7.70 0.88
CA ILE A 26 -9.76 -6.62 0.40
C ILE A 26 -10.43 -7.02 -0.92
N TRP A 27 -9.68 -7.63 -1.84
CA TRP A 27 -10.24 -8.14 -3.09
C TRP A 27 -11.28 -9.24 -2.86
N GLU A 28 -11.01 -10.18 -1.94
CA GLU A 28 -11.98 -11.22 -1.55
C GLU A 28 -13.28 -10.60 -0.99
N LEU A 29 -13.19 -9.57 -0.15
CA LEU A 29 -14.36 -8.85 0.37
C LEU A 29 -15.15 -8.17 -0.76
N LEU A 30 -14.45 -7.52 -1.68
CA LEU A 30 -15.08 -6.88 -2.85
C LEU A 30 -15.86 -7.90 -3.68
N CYS A 31 -15.24 -9.05 -3.99
CA CYS A 31 -15.91 -10.11 -4.73
C CYS A 31 -17.14 -10.68 -4.02
N ILE A 32 -17.16 -10.75 -2.69
CA ILE A 32 -18.34 -11.18 -1.94
C ILE A 32 -19.48 -10.18 -2.14
N ILE A 33 -19.19 -8.88 -2.02
CA ILE A 33 -20.19 -7.81 -2.17
C ILE A 33 -20.74 -7.78 -3.59
N GLU A 34 -19.87 -7.89 -4.59
CA GLU A 34 -20.25 -7.77 -6.00
C GLU A 34 -21.03 -8.99 -6.51
N ASN A 35 -20.63 -10.20 -6.13
CA ASN A 35 -21.21 -11.43 -6.70
C ASN A 35 -22.31 -12.08 -5.83
N HIS A 36 -22.37 -11.76 -4.55
CA HIS A 36 -23.28 -12.43 -3.60
C HIS A 36 -24.20 -11.46 -2.87
N ARG A 37 -24.43 -10.26 -3.42
CA ARG A 37 -25.16 -9.16 -2.77
C ARG A 37 -26.47 -9.58 -2.09
N ASP A 38 -27.27 -10.43 -2.74
CA ASP A 38 -28.60 -10.83 -2.26
C ASP A 38 -28.56 -12.05 -1.31
N ASN A 39 -27.41 -12.72 -1.20
CA ASN A 39 -27.23 -13.92 -0.37
C ASN A 39 -25.81 -13.96 0.24
N ILE A 40 -25.44 -12.89 0.95
CA ILE A 40 -24.11 -12.78 1.58
C ILE A 40 -24.02 -13.75 2.77
N ASP A 41 -22.99 -14.59 2.75
CA ASP A 41 -22.54 -15.33 3.92
C ASP A 41 -21.82 -14.37 4.90
N TRP A 42 -22.61 -13.80 5.81
CA TRP A 42 -22.13 -12.83 6.81
C TRP A 42 -21.01 -13.36 7.71
N PRO A 43 -21.09 -14.58 8.29
CA PRO A 43 -19.97 -15.17 9.02
C PRO A 43 -18.67 -15.17 8.23
N LYS A 44 -18.70 -15.58 6.96
CA LYS A 44 -17.52 -15.58 6.09
C LYS A 44 -17.00 -14.17 5.83
N TYR A 45 -17.90 -13.23 5.49
CA TYR A 45 -17.54 -11.84 5.23
C TYR A 45 -16.85 -11.20 6.45
N LEU A 46 -17.45 -11.33 7.64
CA LEU A 46 -16.93 -10.77 8.88
C LEU A 46 -15.59 -11.41 9.27
N ASN A 47 -15.43 -12.72 9.05
CA ASN A 47 -14.15 -13.39 9.26
C ASN A 47 -13.06 -12.82 8.35
N THR A 48 -13.34 -12.63 7.05
CA THR A 48 -12.38 -12.02 6.11
C THR A 48 -12.06 -10.57 6.49
N LEU A 49 -13.04 -9.81 6.98
CA LEU A 49 -12.82 -8.46 7.49
C LEU A 49 -11.90 -8.47 8.73
N GLY A 50 -12.09 -9.42 9.64
CA GLY A 50 -11.20 -9.64 10.78
C GLY A 50 -9.76 -9.93 10.35
N LEU A 51 -9.57 -10.73 9.31
CA LEU A 51 -8.24 -10.98 8.73
C LEU A 51 -7.61 -9.72 8.17
N CYS A 52 -8.38 -8.82 7.53
CA CYS A 52 -7.86 -7.51 7.09
C CYS A 52 -7.32 -6.70 8.27
N ALA A 53 -8.06 -6.67 9.38
CA ALA A 53 -7.62 -5.99 10.60
C ALA A 53 -6.33 -6.63 11.17
N SER A 54 -6.22 -7.97 11.15
CA SER A 54 -5.00 -8.66 11.57
C SER A 54 -3.79 -8.29 10.70
N GLU A 55 -3.93 -8.22 9.38
CA GLU A 55 -2.83 -7.82 8.49
C GLU A 55 -2.42 -6.36 8.70
N LEU A 56 -3.36 -5.45 9.01
CA LEU A 56 -3.04 -4.07 9.40
C LEU A 56 -2.20 -4.01 10.70
N VAL A 57 -2.48 -4.88 11.67
CA VAL A 57 -1.67 -4.99 12.89
C VAL A 57 -0.25 -5.47 12.56
N GLU A 58 -0.10 -6.44 11.66
CA GLU A 58 1.23 -6.89 11.23
C GLU A 58 2.01 -5.80 10.48
N ILE A 59 1.35 -5.03 9.61
CA ILE A 59 1.96 -3.86 8.95
C ILE A 59 2.44 -2.86 10.01
N ARG A 60 1.60 -2.54 10.99
CA ARG A 60 1.97 -1.64 12.09
C ARG A 60 3.20 -2.14 12.85
N LYS A 61 3.28 -3.43 13.18
CA LYS A 61 4.45 -4.02 13.85
C LYS A 61 5.74 -3.85 13.05
N VAL A 62 5.69 -3.99 11.72
CA VAL A 62 6.85 -3.76 10.85
C VAL A 62 7.26 -2.29 10.86
N LEU A 63 6.30 -1.38 10.75
CA LEU A 63 6.55 0.08 10.77
C LEU A 63 7.12 0.56 12.12
N GLU A 64 6.74 -0.07 13.23
CA GLU A 64 7.24 0.22 14.58
C GLU A 64 8.56 -0.49 14.90
N SER A 65 9.06 -1.36 14.01
CA SER A 65 10.30 -2.10 14.24
C SER A 65 11.54 -1.21 14.12
N GLU A 66 12.62 -1.59 14.80
CA GLU A 66 13.90 -0.85 14.74
C GLU A 66 14.44 -0.74 13.30
N ARG A 67 14.17 -1.76 12.45
CA ARG A 67 14.58 -1.78 11.04
C ARG A 67 13.93 -0.69 10.20
N PHE A 68 12.78 -0.18 10.65
CA PHE A 68 12.00 0.85 9.98
C PHE A 68 12.11 2.21 10.67
N SER A 69 12.64 2.27 11.88
CA SER A 69 12.79 3.52 12.65
C SER A 69 13.60 4.61 11.92
N SER A 70 14.57 4.20 11.10
CA SER A 70 15.38 5.09 10.25
C SER A 70 14.58 5.71 9.09
N ALA A 71 13.43 5.14 8.71
CA ALA A 71 12.60 5.67 7.62
C ALA A 71 12.01 7.06 7.96
N ASN A 72 11.84 7.38 9.24
CA ASN A 72 11.29 8.66 9.69
C ASN A 72 12.17 9.87 9.34
N SER A 73 13.47 9.67 9.09
CA SER A 73 14.39 10.73 8.68
C SER A 73 14.67 10.74 7.17
N MET A 74 14.01 9.86 6.41
CA MET A 74 14.22 9.75 4.96
C MET A 74 13.30 10.69 4.18
N ILE A 75 13.81 11.15 3.05
CA ILE A 75 13.05 11.94 2.08
C ILE A 75 12.95 11.13 0.79
N LEU A 76 11.73 10.76 0.41
CA LEU A 76 11.46 10.13 -0.87
C LEU A 76 11.33 11.22 -1.94
N THR A 77 12.20 11.19 -2.96
CA THR A 77 12.15 12.13 -4.09
C THR A 77 12.10 11.36 -5.40
N PRO A 78 11.19 11.70 -6.33
CA PRO A 78 11.22 11.15 -7.68
C PRO A 78 12.58 11.37 -8.33
N ARG A 79 13.21 10.30 -8.81
CA ARG A 79 14.47 10.43 -9.58
C ARG A 79 14.25 11.06 -10.96
N SER A 80 13.13 10.73 -11.59
CA SER A 80 12.72 11.25 -12.88
C SER A 80 11.20 11.25 -12.99
N LEU A 81 10.65 12.25 -13.65
CA LEU A 81 9.26 12.30 -14.07
C LEU A 81 9.22 12.12 -15.58
N GLY A 82 8.42 11.18 -16.06
CA GLY A 82 8.33 10.82 -17.47
C GLY A 82 7.02 11.33 -18.10
N THR A 83 7.05 11.57 -19.41
CA THR A 83 5.84 11.85 -20.21
C THR A 83 5.33 10.61 -20.93
N GLU A 84 6.16 9.57 -21.05
CA GLU A 84 5.85 8.35 -21.77
C GLU A 84 5.39 7.24 -20.82
N PRO A 85 4.52 6.32 -21.30
CA PRO A 85 4.15 5.11 -20.57
C PRO A 85 5.37 4.26 -20.22
N ASP A 86 5.44 3.80 -18.98
CA ASP A 86 6.42 2.83 -18.50
C ASP A 86 5.73 1.46 -18.29
N PRO A 87 6.00 0.46 -19.14
CA PRO A 87 5.44 -0.89 -19.01
C PRO A 87 5.80 -1.57 -17.68
N ASN A 88 6.97 -1.28 -17.11
CA ASN A 88 7.37 -1.86 -15.83
C ASN A 88 6.57 -1.26 -14.68
N LEU A 89 6.31 0.05 -14.74
CA LEU A 89 5.45 0.75 -13.78
C LEU A 89 4.01 0.23 -13.84
N ALA A 90 3.46 0.11 -15.05
CA ALA A 90 2.12 -0.42 -15.27
C ALA A 90 2.00 -1.84 -14.68
N LYS A 91 2.94 -2.73 -15.04
CA LYS A 91 2.97 -4.09 -14.50
C LYS A 91 3.11 -4.14 -12.98
N ALA A 92 3.99 -3.33 -12.40
CA ALA A 92 4.22 -3.30 -10.95
C ALA A 92 3.02 -2.74 -10.17
N THR A 93 2.20 -1.90 -10.80
CA THR A 93 1.03 -1.29 -10.18
C THR A 93 -0.29 -1.97 -10.55
N GLU A 94 -0.23 -3.06 -11.32
CA GLU A 94 -1.39 -3.74 -11.92
C GLU A 94 -2.25 -2.77 -12.73
N ASP A 95 -1.61 -2.09 -13.66
CA ASP A 95 -2.19 -1.15 -14.63
C ASP A 95 -2.93 0.05 -13.99
N ARG A 96 -2.73 0.30 -12.69
CA ARG A 96 -3.27 1.49 -12.01
C ARG A 96 -2.51 2.76 -12.34
N LEU A 97 -1.24 2.63 -12.72
CA LEU A 97 -0.37 3.77 -13.04
C LEU A 97 0.51 3.44 -14.24
N HIS A 98 0.28 4.14 -15.35
CA HIS A 98 1.02 3.93 -16.60
C HIS A 98 2.14 4.94 -16.79
N ILE A 99 1.99 6.17 -16.26
CA ILE A 99 2.93 7.28 -16.43
C ILE A 99 3.13 7.95 -15.07
N PHE A 100 4.39 8.15 -14.66
CA PHE A 100 4.72 8.92 -13.45
C PHE A 100 5.23 10.33 -13.82
N ASN A 101 4.29 11.26 -13.99
CA ASN A 101 4.53 12.64 -14.43
C ASN A 101 4.30 13.66 -13.28
N HIS A 102 4.35 14.96 -13.61
CA HIS A 102 4.10 16.05 -12.66
C HIS A 102 2.68 16.08 -12.07
N GLU A 103 1.71 15.41 -12.71
CA GLU A 103 0.34 15.32 -12.22
C GLU A 103 0.17 14.14 -11.25
N ALA A 104 0.75 12.98 -11.59
CA ALA A 104 0.68 11.77 -10.77
C ALA A 104 1.56 11.86 -9.52
N ALA A 105 2.76 12.43 -9.62
CA ALA A 105 3.72 12.42 -8.51
C ALA A 105 3.17 13.02 -7.20
N PRO A 106 2.51 14.20 -7.20
CA PRO A 106 1.91 14.74 -5.98
C PRO A 106 0.83 13.85 -5.36
N GLN A 107 0.09 13.08 -6.17
CA GLN A 107 -0.97 12.20 -5.69
C GLN A 107 -0.40 10.97 -4.99
N TYR A 108 0.60 10.33 -5.61
CA TYR A 108 1.20 9.09 -5.10
C TYR A 108 2.25 9.32 -4.01
N LEU A 109 2.81 10.53 -3.90
CA LEU A 109 3.75 10.92 -2.84
C LEU A 109 3.10 11.74 -1.72
N ARG A 110 1.77 11.83 -1.72
CA ARG A 110 1.04 12.59 -0.72
C ARG A 110 1.25 12.02 0.69
N THR A 111 1.67 12.86 1.62
CA THR A 111 1.77 12.52 3.06
C THR A 111 0.67 13.17 3.90
N LYS A 112 -0.05 14.14 3.35
CA LYS A 112 -1.18 14.79 4.03
C LYS A 112 -2.32 13.80 4.19
N LEU A 113 -2.74 13.59 5.43
CA LEU A 113 -3.88 12.74 5.79
C LEU A 113 -5.15 13.14 5.02
N ASP A 114 -6.03 12.18 4.83
CA ASP A 114 -7.36 12.45 4.30
C ASP A 114 -8.14 13.36 5.25
N PRO A 115 -8.94 14.32 4.74
CA PRO A 115 -9.68 15.27 5.58
C PRO A 115 -10.51 14.57 6.66
N GLN A 116 -11.23 13.52 6.28
CA GLN A 116 -12.08 12.73 7.18
C GLN A 116 -11.31 12.06 8.31
N VAL A 117 -10.02 11.74 8.09
CA VAL A 117 -9.15 11.16 9.13
C VAL A 117 -8.55 12.26 9.99
N SER A 118 -8.14 13.39 9.39
CA SER A 118 -7.54 14.49 10.14
C SER A 118 -8.52 15.17 11.10
N GLU A 119 -9.81 15.18 10.80
CA GLU A 119 -10.86 15.74 11.67
C GLU A 119 -11.14 14.91 12.92
N LEU A 120 -10.62 13.67 12.99
CA LEU A 120 -10.78 12.78 14.15
C LEU A 120 -9.74 13.02 15.24
N PHE A 121 -8.75 13.91 15.00
CA PHE A 121 -7.66 14.27 15.91
C PHE A 121 -7.67 15.77 16.21
#